data_AF-A0A1E7YXJ5-F1
#
_entry.id   AF-A0A1E7YXJ5-F1
#
_cell.length_a   1.000
_cell.length_b   1.000
_cell.length_c   1.000
_cell.angle_alpha   90.00
_cell.angle_beta   90.00
_cell.angle_gamma   90.00
#
_symmetry.space_group_name_H-M   'P 1'
#
loop_
_entity.id
_entity.type
_entity.pdbx_description
1 polymer ?
#
loop_
_entity_poly.entity_id
_entity_poly.type
_entity_poly.pdbx_seq_one_letter_code
_entity_poly.pdbx_strand_id
1 'polypeptide(L)'
;MTDQRSTPVASPSSSQQFTAFNPYQPAPNEPYMSPAQLAHFRKILEDWRDELMTEVERTVQNMQVENVNYSDPNDRASLETDMGLELRARDRERKLIRKINQALARIDAGEYGYCESCGVEIGLRRLEARPTATLCIDCKTLEEKREKQMAQD
;
A
#
# COMPACT_ATOMS: atom_id res chain seq x y z
N MET A 1 31.80 34.37 -9.86
CA MET A 1 30.52 33.93 -10.47
C MET A 1 30.57 32.42 -10.59
N THR A 2 30.22 31.72 -9.51
CA THR A 2 30.14 30.25 -9.47
C THR A 2 28.67 29.88 -9.45
N ASP A 3 28.18 29.50 -10.63
CA ASP A 3 26.81 29.06 -10.90
C ASP A 3 26.63 27.66 -10.27
N GLN A 4 26.10 27.61 -9.05
CA GLN A 4 25.67 26.36 -8.42
C GLN A 4 24.27 26.02 -8.94
N ARG A 5 24.20 25.38 -10.10
CA ARG A 5 22.95 24.77 -10.57
C ARG A 5 22.67 23.52 -9.73
N SER A 6 21.80 23.71 -8.75
CA SER A 6 21.09 22.65 -8.03
C SER A 6 20.52 21.65 -9.03
N THR A 7 20.97 20.41 -8.93
CA THR A 7 20.39 19.27 -9.63
C THR A 7 18.95 19.04 -9.13
N PRO A 8 17.99 18.67 -10.01
CA PRO A 8 16.66 18.32 -9.57
C PRO A 8 16.72 16.97 -8.86
N VAL A 9 16.34 16.95 -7.58
CA VAL A 9 16.10 15.71 -6.85
C VAL A 9 14.84 15.10 -7.44
N ALA A 10 15.01 14.06 -8.26
CA ALA A 10 13.89 13.29 -8.77
C ALA A 10 13.20 12.58 -7.60
N SER A 11 11.97 13.00 -7.26
CA SER A 11 11.12 12.28 -6.33
C SER A 11 10.82 10.89 -6.87
N PRO A 12 11.04 9.80 -6.12
CA PRO A 12 10.63 8.48 -6.56
C PRO A 12 9.11 8.46 -6.62
N SER A 13 8.57 8.25 -7.82
CA SER A 13 7.15 8.02 -8.04
C SER A 13 6.72 6.77 -7.26
N SER A 14 5.78 6.95 -6.34
CA SER A 14 5.23 5.95 -5.42
C SER A 14 4.34 4.94 -6.15
N SER A 15 4.97 4.07 -6.92
CA SER A 15 4.31 2.91 -7.53
C SER A 15 4.24 1.75 -6.54
N GLN A 16 3.27 1.81 -5.63
CA GLN A 16 2.36 0.74 -5.11
C GLN A 16 2.83 -0.73 -4.94
N GLN A 17 4.10 -1.08 -5.08
CA GLN A 17 4.52 -2.47 -5.10
C GLN A 17 5.57 -2.69 -4.02
N PHE A 18 5.15 -3.33 -2.94
CA PHE A 18 6.06 -3.99 -2.02
C PHE A 18 6.68 -5.18 -2.77
N THR A 19 7.73 -4.93 -3.56
CA THR A 19 8.30 -5.92 -4.49
C THR A 19 9.40 -6.79 -3.89
N ALA A 20 9.81 -6.55 -2.65
CA ALA A 20 10.98 -7.21 -2.07
C ALA A 20 10.59 -8.41 -1.19
N PHE A 21 10.05 -9.47 -1.79
CA PHE A 21 9.92 -10.76 -1.13
C PHE A 21 10.32 -11.91 -2.05
N ASN A 22 10.85 -12.98 -1.45
CA ASN A 22 11.04 -14.23 -2.15
C ASN A 22 9.69 -14.97 -2.17
N PRO A 23 9.17 -15.35 -3.35
CA PRO A 23 7.88 -16.02 -3.41
C PRO A 23 7.92 -17.36 -2.67
N TYR A 24 6.87 -17.65 -1.91
CA TYR A 24 6.69 -18.88 -1.14
C TYR A 24 6.65 -20.09 -2.07
N GLN A 25 7.32 -21.17 -1.64
CA GLN A 25 7.29 -22.45 -2.32
C GLN A 25 6.62 -23.47 -1.40
N PRO A 26 5.34 -23.82 -1.65
CA PRO A 26 4.64 -24.75 -0.79
C PRO A 26 5.21 -26.16 -0.91
N ALA A 27 5.29 -26.86 0.21
CA ALA A 27 5.70 -28.25 0.23
C ALA A 27 4.62 -29.16 -0.40
N PRO A 28 4.97 -30.35 -0.91
CA PRO A 28 3.98 -31.30 -1.40
C PRO A 28 2.95 -31.64 -0.31
N ASN A 29 1.65 -31.51 -0.64
CA ASN A 29 0.53 -31.73 0.28
C ASN A 29 0.52 -30.84 1.53
N GLU A 30 1.16 -29.67 1.48
CA GLU A 30 1.06 -28.69 2.55
C GLU A 30 -0.38 -28.17 2.67
N PRO A 31 -0.97 -28.15 3.89
CA PRO A 31 -2.30 -27.60 4.08
C PRO A 31 -2.32 -26.11 3.75
N TYR A 32 -3.42 -25.65 3.17
CA TYR A 32 -3.64 -24.23 2.91
C TYR A 32 -3.67 -23.45 4.23
N MET A 33 -3.02 -22.28 4.25
CA MET A 33 -2.80 -21.45 5.44
C MET A 33 -2.15 -22.21 6.60
N SER A 34 -1.14 -23.02 6.27
CA SER A 34 -0.24 -23.62 7.25
C SER A 34 0.44 -22.54 8.11
N PRO A 35 0.97 -22.90 9.30
CA PRO A 35 1.76 -21.98 10.11
C PRO A 35 2.93 -21.32 9.35
N ALA A 36 3.55 -22.05 8.42
CA ALA A 36 4.64 -21.53 7.60
C ALA A 36 4.15 -20.51 6.55
N GLN A 37 3.02 -20.77 5.91
CA GLN A 37 2.37 -19.80 5.00
C GLN A 37 1.93 -18.54 5.73
N LEU A 38 1.30 -18.69 6.90
CA LEU A 38 0.86 -17.55 7.72
C LEU A 38 2.04 -16.72 8.21
N ALA A 39 3.14 -17.36 8.62
CA ALA A 39 4.38 -16.66 8.99
C ALA A 39 4.96 -15.86 7.82
N HIS A 40 4.93 -16.42 6.61
CA HIS A 40 5.37 -15.73 5.39
C HIS A 40 4.53 -14.47 5.12
N PHE A 41 3.20 -14.58 5.10
CA PHE A 41 2.35 -13.41 4.84
C PHE A 41 2.36 -12.38 5.97
N ARG A 42 2.46 -12.82 7.23
CA ARG A 42 2.64 -11.92 8.38
C ARG A 42 3.88 -11.06 8.19
N LYS A 43 5.01 -11.68 7.85
CA LYS A 43 6.26 -10.96 7.63
C LYS A 43 6.12 -9.92 6.51
N ILE A 44 5.53 -10.29 5.37
CA ILE A 44 5.26 -9.35 4.27
C ILE A 44 4.42 -8.16 4.74
N LEU A 45 3.35 -8.42 5.49
CA LEU A 45 2.45 -7.38 5.99
C LEU A 45 3.13 -6.47 7.02
N GLU A 46 3.91 -7.02 7.94
CA GLU A 46 4.65 -6.27 8.96
C GLU A 46 5.74 -5.39 8.34
N ASP A 47 6.58 -5.97 7.47
CA ASP A 47 7.63 -5.24 6.76
C ASP A 47 7.02 -4.09 5.94
N TRP A 48 5.90 -4.33 5.24
CA TRP A 48 5.21 -3.31 4.46
C TRP A 48 4.57 -2.22 5.33
N ARG A 49 3.98 -2.59 6.46
CA ARG A 49 3.43 -1.62 7.42
C ARG A 49 4.52 -0.68 7.92
N ASP A 50 5.67 -1.23 8.29
CA ASP A 50 6.76 -0.48 8.91
C ASP A 50 7.42 0.47 7.88
N GLU A 51 7.55 0.04 6.62
CA GLU A 51 7.94 0.91 5.51
C GLU A 51 6.97 2.08 5.32
N LEU A 52 5.66 1.82 5.26
CA LEU A 52 4.65 2.87 5.10
C LEU A 52 4.61 3.84 6.29
N MET A 53 4.81 3.34 7.52
CA MET A 53 4.88 4.19 8.71
C MET A 53 6.10 5.12 8.65
N THR A 54 7.25 4.59 8.25
CA THR A 54 8.48 5.38 8.06
C THR A 54 8.29 6.47 7.01
N GLU A 55 7.64 6.13 5.89
CA GLU A 55 7.37 7.09 4.82
C GLU A 55 6.41 8.21 5.29
N VAL A 56 5.33 7.87 5.99
CA VAL A 56 4.40 8.85 6.55
C VAL A 56 5.11 9.80 7.53
N GLU A 57 6.00 9.30 8.37
CA GLU A 57 6.79 10.12 9.29
C GLU A 57 7.74 11.08 8.55
N ARG A 58 8.44 10.58 7.52
CA ARG A 58 9.34 11.37 6.67
C ARG A 58 8.61 12.50 5.97
N THR A 59 7.44 12.24 5.37
CA THR A 59 6.61 13.25 4.70
C THR A 59 6.17 14.35 5.67
N VAL A 60 5.77 13.99 6.90
CA VAL A 60 5.38 14.97 7.93
C VAL A 60 6.54 15.91 8.29
N GLN A 61 7.77 15.37 8.40
CA GLN A 61 8.96 16.19 8.66
C GLN A 61 9.27 17.15 7.50
N ASN A 62 9.20 16.67 6.26
CA ASN A 62 9.44 17.50 5.08
C ASN A 62 8.45 18.68 4.97
N MET A 63 7.16 18.41 5.15
CA MET A 63 6.12 19.44 5.11
C MET A 63 6.32 20.54 6.16
N GLN A 64 6.86 20.19 7.34
CA GLN A 64 7.15 21.17 8.40
C GLN A 64 8.31 22.09 8.02
N VAL A 65 9.30 21.61 7.27
CA VAL A 65 10.47 22.39 6.84
C VAL A 65 10.12 23.30 5.66
N GLU A 66 9.38 22.80 4.68
CA GLU A 66 9.01 23.56 3.47
C GLU A 66 8.10 24.75 3.77
N ASN A 67 7.18 24.62 4.73
CA ASN A 67 6.25 25.69 5.10
C ASN A 67 6.93 26.91 5.76
N VAL A 68 8.22 26.83 6.12
CA VAL A 68 8.98 27.92 6.75
C VAL A 68 9.73 28.79 5.73
N ASN A 69 9.92 28.30 4.49
CA ASN A 69 10.73 28.96 3.46
C ASN A 69 9.85 29.57 2.36
N TYR A 70 9.32 30.79 2.59
CA TYR A 70 8.68 31.58 1.53
C TYR A 70 9.72 32.43 0.80
N SER A 71 10.10 32.02 -0.41
CA SER A 71 11.13 32.72 -1.20
C SER A 71 10.54 33.81 -2.12
N ASP A 72 9.33 33.63 -2.69
CA ASP A 72 8.53 34.70 -3.32
C ASP A 72 7.02 34.30 -3.50
N PRO A 73 6.13 35.20 -3.98
CA PRO A 73 4.71 34.89 -4.21
C PRO A 73 4.40 33.86 -5.31
N ASN A 74 5.23 33.70 -6.34
CA ASN A 74 5.10 32.64 -7.35
C ASN A 74 5.50 31.27 -6.77
N ASP A 75 6.54 31.22 -5.94
CA ASP A 75 6.96 30.00 -5.26
C ASP A 75 5.86 29.46 -4.34
N ARG A 76 5.07 30.37 -3.75
CA ARG A 76 3.93 30.01 -2.90
C ARG A 76 2.88 29.15 -3.63
N ALA A 77 2.55 29.48 -4.88
CA ALA A 77 1.53 28.74 -5.63
C ALA A 77 1.98 27.30 -5.95
N SER A 78 3.26 27.12 -6.27
CA SER A 78 3.87 25.80 -6.50
C SER A 78 3.86 24.98 -5.21
N LEU A 79 4.33 25.56 -4.10
CA LEU A 79 4.35 24.90 -2.79
C LEU A 79 2.96 24.45 -2.32
N GLU A 80 1.93 25.28 -2.48
CA GLU A 80 0.55 24.91 -2.13
C GLU A 80 0.05 23.70 -2.94
N THR A 81 0.44 23.61 -4.22
CA THR A 81 0.07 22.50 -5.09
C THR A 81 0.77 21.21 -4.67
N ASP A 82 2.08 21.28 -4.41
CA ASP A 82 2.88 20.14 -3.97
C ASP A 82 2.41 19.62 -2.60
N MET A 83 2.15 20.53 -1.66
CA MET A 83 1.54 20.23 -0.36
C MET A 83 0.20 19.52 -0.50
N GLY A 84 -0.66 19.98 -1.43
CA GLY A 84 -1.94 19.35 -1.72
C GLY A 84 -1.80 17.91 -2.26
N LEU A 85 -0.76 17.65 -3.06
CA LEU A 85 -0.47 16.32 -3.59
C LEU A 85 0.05 15.38 -2.47
N GLU A 86 0.96 15.87 -1.63
CA GLU A 86 1.52 15.11 -0.51
C GLU A 86 0.44 14.72 0.51
N LEU A 87 -0.46 15.64 0.87
CA LEU A 87 -1.58 15.35 1.77
C LEU A 87 -2.47 14.21 1.24
N ARG A 88 -2.75 14.20 -0.06
CA ARG A 88 -3.54 13.15 -0.71
C ARG A 88 -2.80 11.82 -0.74
N ALA A 89 -1.48 11.81 -0.93
CA ALA A 89 -0.66 10.60 -0.88
C ALA A 89 -0.68 9.98 0.52
N ARG A 90 -0.42 10.79 1.55
CA ARG A 90 -0.45 10.37 2.95
C ARG A 90 -1.80 9.79 3.36
N ASP A 91 -2.90 10.37 2.92
CA ASP A 91 -4.24 9.83 3.21
C ASP A 91 -4.48 8.45 2.58
N ARG A 92 -3.87 8.15 1.43
CA ARG A 92 -3.88 6.81 0.82
C ARG A 92 -3.02 5.84 1.63
N GLU A 93 -1.83 6.24 2.04
CA GLU A 93 -0.93 5.42 2.87
C GLU A 93 -1.56 5.09 4.23
N ARG A 94 -2.16 6.06 4.91
CA ARG A 94 -2.90 5.83 6.16
C ARG A 94 -4.07 4.87 5.98
N LYS A 95 -4.79 4.94 4.86
CA LYS A 95 -5.85 3.98 4.53
C LYS A 95 -5.27 2.58 4.29
N LEU A 96 -4.12 2.49 3.65
CA LEU A 96 -3.44 1.24 3.37
C LEU A 96 -2.90 0.58 4.64
N ILE A 97 -2.26 1.34 5.54
CA ILE A 97 -1.83 0.87 6.87
C ILE A 97 -3.02 0.26 7.64
N ARG A 98 -4.19 0.90 7.59
CA ARG A 98 -5.41 0.34 8.20
C ARG A 98 -5.79 -1.02 7.59
N LYS A 99 -5.71 -1.16 6.27
CA LYS A 99 -5.99 -2.44 5.58
C LYS A 99 -4.96 -3.52 5.94
N ILE A 100 -3.69 -3.16 6.09
CA ILE A 100 -2.64 -4.08 6.53
C ILE A 100 -2.91 -4.56 7.97
N ASN A 101 -3.25 -3.66 8.87
CA ASN A 101 -3.61 -4.02 10.24
C ASN A 101 -4.85 -4.93 10.31
N GLN A 102 -5.84 -4.70 9.43
CA GLN A 102 -6.99 -5.60 9.28
C GLN A 102 -6.57 -6.99 8.78
N ALA A 103 -5.67 -7.07 7.80
CA ALA A 103 -5.15 -8.34 7.31
C ALA A 103 -4.38 -9.10 8.40
N LEU A 104 -3.55 -8.42 9.20
CA LEU A 104 -2.87 -9.01 10.36
C LEU A 104 -3.87 -9.54 11.39
N ALA A 105 -4.92 -8.78 11.71
CA ALA A 105 -5.98 -9.24 12.61
C ALA A 105 -6.72 -10.47 12.06
N ARG A 106 -6.92 -10.56 10.74
CA ARG A 106 -7.49 -11.76 10.09
C ARG A 106 -6.56 -12.97 10.19
N ILE A 107 -5.24 -12.77 10.18
CA ILE A 107 -4.27 -13.84 10.44
C ILE A 107 -4.45 -14.34 11.87
N ASP A 108 -4.54 -13.42 12.84
CA ASP A 108 -4.73 -13.76 14.26
C ASP A 108 -6.06 -14.52 14.51
N ALA A 109 -7.11 -14.15 13.77
CA ALA A 109 -8.42 -14.80 13.82
C ALA A 109 -8.50 -16.13 13.06
N GLY A 110 -7.50 -16.51 12.26
CA GLY A 110 -7.54 -17.70 11.41
C GLY A 110 -8.44 -17.56 10.17
N GLU A 111 -8.80 -16.34 9.78
CA GLU A 111 -9.69 -16.03 8.65
C GLU A 111 -8.93 -15.55 7.40
N TYR A 112 -7.62 -15.33 7.52
CA TYR A 112 -6.79 -14.87 6.42
C TYR A 112 -6.69 -15.92 5.31
N GLY A 113 -6.62 -15.45 4.06
CA GLY A 113 -6.55 -16.32 2.88
C GLY A 113 -7.90 -16.70 2.28
N TYR A 114 -9.02 -16.51 2.98
CA TYR A 114 -10.33 -16.89 2.46
C TYR A 114 -11.11 -15.69 1.93
N CYS A 115 -11.89 -15.91 0.87
CA CYS A 115 -12.76 -14.90 0.27
C CYS A 115 -13.90 -14.54 1.23
N GLU A 116 -14.04 -13.26 1.58
CA GLU A 116 -15.12 -12.79 2.47
C GLU A 116 -16.52 -12.97 1.87
N SER A 117 -16.64 -13.04 0.55
CA SER A 117 -17.95 -13.18 -0.11
C SER A 117 -18.42 -14.62 -0.30
N CYS A 118 -17.51 -15.58 -0.50
CA CYS A 118 -17.89 -16.96 -0.85
C CYS A 118 -17.11 -18.04 -0.10
N GLY A 119 -16.18 -17.68 0.77
CA GLY A 119 -15.42 -18.61 1.62
C GLY A 119 -14.32 -19.39 0.91
N VAL A 120 -14.20 -19.30 -0.41
CA VAL A 120 -13.16 -20.05 -1.15
C VAL A 120 -11.76 -19.50 -0.88
N GLU A 121 -10.76 -20.36 -1.04
CA GLU A 121 -9.35 -20.01 -0.91
C GLU A 121 -8.94 -18.95 -1.94
N ILE A 122 -8.16 -17.97 -1.47
CA ILE A 122 -7.49 -16.99 -2.32
C ILE A 122 -6.10 -17.55 -2.66
N GLY A 123 -5.79 -17.68 -3.95
CA GLY A 123 -4.51 -18.26 -4.39
C GLY A 123 -3.29 -17.55 -3.79
N LEU A 124 -2.29 -18.32 -3.37
CA LEU A 124 -1.07 -17.81 -2.72
C LEU A 124 -0.38 -16.72 -3.54
N ARG A 125 -0.21 -16.94 -4.85
CA ARG A 125 0.37 -15.95 -5.78
C ARG A 125 -0.38 -14.61 -5.78
N ARG A 126 -1.70 -14.65 -5.59
CA ARG A 126 -2.52 -13.45 -5.52
C ARG A 126 -2.34 -12.72 -4.20
N LEU A 127 -2.24 -13.45 -3.09
CA LEU A 127 -1.95 -12.87 -1.77
C LEU A 127 -0.53 -12.31 -1.73
N GLU A 128 0.44 -12.95 -2.37
CA GLU A 128 1.80 -12.43 -2.54
C GLU A 128 1.78 -11.10 -3.30
N ALA A 129 1.05 -11.02 -4.40
CA ALA A 129 0.90 -9.79 -5.18
C ALA A 129 0.11 -8.70 -4.44
N ARG A 130 -0.87 -9.10 -3.61
CA ARG A 130 -1.73 -8.19 -2.85
C ARG A 130 -2.17 -8.82 -1.53
N PRO A 131 -1.37 -8.69 -0.46
CA PRO A 131 -1.63 -9.38 0.82
C PRO A 131 -2.79 -8.79 1.61
N THR A 132 -3.31 -7.64 1.19
CA THR A 132 -4.54 -7.02 1.75
C THR A 132 -5.81 -7.42 1.00
N ALA A 133 -5.74 -8.34 0.03
CA ALA A 133 -6.89 -8.72 -0.76
C ALA A 133 -7.87 -9.62 0.02
N THR A 134 -9.14 -9.25 0.05
CA THR A 134 -10.16 -9.94 0.86
C THR A 134 -11.14 -10.81 0.06
N LEU A 135 -11.21 -10.62 -1.26
CA LEU A 135 -12.09 -11.37 -2.17
C LEU A 135 -11.27 -12.30 -3.06
N CYS A 136 -11.86 -13.37 -3.62
CA CYS A 136 -11.25 -14.13 -4.71
C CYS A 136 -11.33 -13.36 -6.05
N ILE A 137 -10.71 -13.89 -7.11
CA ILE A 137 -10.69 -13.25 -8.45
C ILE A 137 -12.12 -13.11 -9.00
N ASP A 138 -12.93 -14.16 -8.89
CA ASP A 138 -14.28 -14.17 -9.45
C ASP A 138 -15.19 -13.16 -8.75
N CYS A 139 -15.19 -13.16 -7.40
CA CYS A 139 -15.95 -12.20 -6.61
C CYS A 139 -15.48 -10.77 -6.88
N LYS A 140 -14.16 -10.54 -7.00
CA LYS A 140 -13.65 -9.21 -7.30
C LYS A 140 -14.05 -8.74 -8.70
N THR A 141 -14.00 -9.63 -9.68
CA THR A 141 -14.42 -9.34 -11.06
C THR A 141 -15.91 -9.01 -11.14
N LEU A 142 -16.74 -9.73 -10.37
CA LEU A 142 -18.17 -9.46 -10.29
C LEU A 142 -18.47 -8.10 -9.64
N GLU A 143 -17.78 -7.77 -8.56
CA GLU A 143 -17.87 -6.47 -7.89
C GLU A 143 -17.52 -5.33 -8.86
N GLU A 144 -16.39 -5.42 -9.57
CA GLU A 144 -15.96 -4.41 -10.54
C GLU A 144 -16.94 -4.24 -11.71
N LYS A 145 -17.59 -5.32 -12.17
CA LYS A 145 -18.64 -5.24 -13.20
C LYS A 145 -19.87 -4.49 -12.70
N ARG A 146 -20.29 -4.74 -11.45
CA ARG A 146 -21.45 -4.06 -10.83
C ARG A 146 -21.16 -2.57 -10.61
N GLU A 147 -19.97 -2.24 -10.11
CA GLU A 147 -19.53 -0.85 -9.94
C GLU A 147 -19.59 -0.06 -11.26
N LYS A 148 -19.14 -0.67 -12.37
CA LYS A 148 -19.19 -0.05 -13.70
C LYS A 148 -20.62 0.18 -14.21
N GLN A 149 -21.53 -0.77 -13.97
CA GLN A 149 -22.94 -0.63 -14.35
C GLN A 149 -23.59 0.51 -13.58
N MET A 150 -23.40 0.55 -12.26
CA MET A 150 -23.98 1.61 -11.41
C MET A 150 -23.43 3.01 -11.70
N ALA A 151 -22.19 3.12 -12.19
CA ALA A 151 -21.59 4.42 -12.55
C ALA A 151 -22.04 4.94 -13.93
N GLN A 152 -22.72 4.11 -14.73
CA GLN A 152 -23.25 4.46 -16.05
C GLN A 152 -24.73 4.88 -16.03
N ASP A 153 -25.42 4.60 -14.92
CA ASP A 153 -26.80 4.97 -14.65
C ASP A 153 -26.88 6.31 -13.89
#